data_AF-A0A2W2ETX1-F1
#
_entry.id   AF-A0A2W2ETX1-F1
#
_cell.length_a   1.000
_cell.length_b   1.000
_cell.length_c   1.000
_cell.angle_alpha   90.00
_cell.angle_beta   90.00
_cell.angle_gamma   90.00
#
_symmetry.space_group_name_H-M   'P 1'
#
loop_
_entity.id
_entity.type
_entity.pdbx_description
1 polymer ?
#
loop_
_entity_poly.entity_id
_entity_poly.type
_entity_poly.pdbx_seq_one_letter_code
_entity_poly.pdbx_strand_id
1 'polypeptide(L)'
;PRKPVRDEIDAELRPIVQTLKRDPALRQSEMGRRVLTLLDVHALESAEWDKLAANVPTHCATTVADAARKCAASLQNFASELERRDAPR
;
A
#
# COMPACT_ATOMS: atom_id res chain seq x y z
N PRO A 1 20.74 10.17 1.63
CA PRO A 1 20.01 11.11 2.53
C PRO A 1 18.75 11.65 1.83
N ARG A 2 17.48 11.43 2.22
CA ARG A 2 16.79 10.88 3.40
C ARG A 2 16.28 9.46 3.09
N LYS A 3 16.60 8.47 3.92
CA LYS A 3 16.01 7.11 3.84
C LYS A 3 15.35 6.52 5.10
N PRO A 4 15.40 7.10 6.32
CA PRO A 4 14.92 6.36 7.50
C PRO A 4 13.40 6.13 7.53
N VAL A 5 12.60 7.13 7.11
CA VAL A 5 11.14 7.08 7.31
C VAL A 5 10.44 6.01 6.45
N ARG A 6 10.88 5.79 5.20
CA ARG A 6 10.24 4.78 4.34
C ARG A 6 10.69 3.37 4.71
N ASP A 7 11.96 3.19 5.04
CA ASP A 7 12.49 1.91 5.50
C ASP A 7 11.73 1.41 6.76
N GLU A 8 11.42 2.33 7.69
CA GLU A 8 10.62 2.05 8.89
C GLU A 8 9.18 1.66 8.54
N ILE A 9 8.50 2.46 7.69
CA ILE A 9 7.12 2.17 7.25
C ILE A 9 7.04 0.81 6.55
N ASP A 10 7.97 0.50 5.65
CA ASP A 10 7.99 -0.77 4.93
C ASP A 10 8.24 -1.95 5.90
N ALA A 11 9.13 -1.76 6.88
CA ALA A 11 9.42 -2.75 7.91
C ALA A 11 8.22 -3.06 8.82
N GLU A 12 7.39 -2.05 9.11
CA GLU A 12 6.15 -2.20 9.88
C GLU A 12 5.00 -2.80 9.05
N LEU A 13 4.85 -2.37 7.79
CA LEU A 13 3.74 -2.80 6.93
C LEU A 13 3.86 -4.26 6.49
N ARG A 14 5.06 -4.71 6.12
CA ARG A 14 5.29 -6.06 5.60
C ARG A 14 4.80 -7.19 6.51
N PRO A 15 5.11 -7.23 7.83
CA PRO A 15 4.60 -8.29 8.71
C PRO A 15 3.07 -8.27 8.86
N ILE A 16 2.45 -7.09 8.82
CA ILE A 16 0.98 -6.95 8.84
C ILE A 16 0.38 -7.59 7.58
N VAL A 17 0.88 -7.24 6.40
CA VAL A 17 0.42 -7.81 5.12
C VAL A 17 0.64 -9.32 5.06
N GLN A 18 1.77 -9.82 5.57
CA GLN A 18 2.03 -11.27 5.65
C GLN A 18 1.05 -12.00 6.56
N THR A 19 0.63 -11.36 7.65
CA THR A 19 -0.40 -11.92 8.54
C THR A 19 -1.75 -11.99 7.82
N LEU A 20 -2.17 -10.91 7.15
CA LEU A 20 -3.42 -10.87 6.37
C LEU A 20 -3.42 -11.90 5.24
N LYS A 21 -2.28 -12.11 4.57
CA LYS A 21 -2.13 -13.15 3.53
C LYS A 21 -2.36 -14.57 4.06
N ARG A 22 -2.21 -14.83 5.36
CA ARG A 22 -2.47 -16.14 5.97
C ARG A 22 -3.95 -16.35 6.30
N ASP A 23 -4.74 -15.28 6.37
CA ASP A 23 -6.17 -15.34 6.67
C ASP A 23 -6.95 -16.11 5.58
N PRO A 24 -7.62 -17.24 5.92
CA PRO A 24 -8.41 -18.00 4.97
C PRO A 24 -9.60 -17.22 4.39
N ALA A 25 -10.27 -16.36 5.17
CA ALA A 25 -11.43 -15.60 4.72
C ALA A 25 -11.05 -14.60 3.61
N LEU A 26 -9.88 -13.96 3.74
CA LEU A 26 -9.34 -13.08 2.70
C LEU A 26 -8.88 -13.85 1.46
N ARG A 27 -8.21 -15.00 1.64
CA ARG A 27 -7.70 -15.78 0.50
C ARG A 27 -8.80 -16.45 -0.33
N GLN A 28 -9.87 -16.89 0.31
CA GLN A 28 -10.95 -17.63 -0.37
C GLN A 28 -11.90 -16.71 -1.13
N SER A 29 -12.04 -15.44 -0.71
CA SER A 29 -12.85 -14.44 -1.40
C SER A 29 -12.12 -13.78 -2.58
N GLU A 30 -12.80 -13.59 -3.71
CA GLU A 30 -12.25 -12.78 -4.81
C GLU A 30 -11.94 -11.36 -4.37
N MET A 31 -12.85 -10.72 -3.62
CA MET A 31 -12.66 -9.37 -3.11
C MET A 31 -11.56 -9.34 -2.04
N GLY A 32 -11.47 -10.39 -1.20
CA GLY A 32 -10.39 -10.51 -0.22
C GLY A 32 -9.01 -10.59 -0.89
N ARG A 33 -8.87 -11.37 -1.98
CA ARG A 33 -7.63 -11.40 -2.77
C ARG A 33 -7.29 -10.04 -3.38
N ARG A 34 -8.29 -9.27 -3.85
CA ARG A 34 -8.06 -7.91 -4.36
C ARG A 34 -7.53 -6.97 -3.27
N VAL A 35 -8.05 -7.06 -2.05
CA VAL A 35 -7.52 -6.31 -0.90
C VAL A 35 -6.07 -6.70 -0.63
N LEU A 36 -5.76 -8.00 -0.61
CA LEU A 36 -4.39 -8.48 -0.40
C LEU A 36 -3.43 -7.99 -1.50
N THR A 37 -3.82 -8.03 -2.78
CA THR A 37 -3.02 -7.51 -3.89
C THR A 37 -2.77 -6.01 -3.73
N LEU A 38 -3.79 -5.23 -3.35
CA LEU A 38 -3.64 -3.79 -3.15
C LEU A 38 -2.62 -3.47 -2.05
N LEU A 39 -2.69 -4.15 -0.91
CA LEU A 39 -1.76 -3.94 0.21
C LEU A 39 -0.35 -4.41 -0.13
N ASP A 40 -0.21 -5.49 -0.90
CA ASP A 40 1.09 -6.05 -1.27
C ASP A 40 1.90 -5.12 -2.17
N VAL A 41 1.24 -4.42 -3.11
CA VAL A 41 1.89 -3.40 -3.95
C VAL A 41 2.46 -2.25 -3.12
N HIS A 42 1.91 -2.00 -1.93
CA HIS A 42 2.40 -0.97 -1.02
C HIS A 42 3.46 -1.46 -0.03
N ALA A 43 3.64 -2.78 0.09
CA ALA A 43 4.63 -3.41 0.98
C ALA A 43 5.98 -3.72 0.31
N LEU A 44 6.27 -3.04 -0.82
CA LEU A 44 7.57 -3.12 -1.50
C LEU A 44 8.69 -2.57 -0.62
N GLU A 45 9.91 -3.07 -0.84
CA GLU A 45 11.07 -2.52 -0.14
C GLU A 45 11.38 -1.11 -0.65
N SER A 46 11.90 -0.25 0.23
CA SER A 46 12.33 1.11 -0.14
C SER A 46 13.30 1.14 -1.33
N ALA A 47 14.16 0.13 -1.46
CA ALA A 47 15.04 0.00 -2.63
C ALA A 47 14.27 -0.24 -3.94
N GLU A 48 13.12 -0.91 -3.90
CA GLU A 48 12.25 -1.11 -5.06
C GLU A 48 11.47 0.17 -5.39
N TRP A 49 11.01 0.90 -4.39
CA TRP A 49 10.40 2.22 -4.57
C TRP A 49 11.33 3.22 -5.26
N ASP A 50 12.61 3.24 -4.87
CA ASP A 50 13.61 4.08 -5.52
C ASP A 50 13.83 3.67 -6.98
N LYS A 51 13.86 2.36 -7.26
CA LYS A 51 13.96 1.86 -8.64
C LYS A 51 12.74 2.28 -9.45
N LEU A 52 11.53 2.18 -8.90
CA LEU A 52 10.31 2.64 -9.58
C LEU A 52 10.42 4.12 -9.92
N ALA A 53 10.77 4.98 -8.95
CA ALA A 53 10.92 6.41 -9.16
C ALA A 53 11.98 6.75 -10.22
N ALA A 54 13.12 6.05 -10.21
CA ALA A 54 14.21 6.25 -11.16
C ALA A 54 13.85 5.82 -12.60
N ASN A 55 12.89 4.90 -12.77
CA ASN A 55 12.42 4.43 -14.07
C ASN A 55 11.24 5.25 -14.62
N VAL A 56 10.69 6.21 -13.87
CA VAL A 56 9.65 7.11 -14.39
C VAL A 56 10.29 8.11 -15.37
N PRO A 57 9.81 8.22 -16.62
CA PRO A 57 10.30 9.23 -17.55
C PRO A 57 10.10 10.65 -16.99
N THR A 58 11.09 11.53 -17.16
CA THR A 58 11.07 12.90 -16.60
C THR A 58 9.81 13.68 -16.96
N HIS A 59 9.32 13.53 -18.20
CA HIS A 59 8.11 14.22 -18.67
C HIS A 59 6.81 13.66 -18.06
N CYS A 60 6.82 12.44 -17.53
CA CYS A 60 5.69 11.82 -16.84
C CYS A 60 5.73 12.02 -15.31
N ALA A 61 6.86 12.47 -14.75
CA ALA A 61 7.09 12.49 -13.30
C ALA A 61 5.99 13.20 -12.51
N THR A 62 5.56 14.38 -12.97
CA THR A 62 4.49 15.14 -12.32
C THR A 62 3.15 14.39 -12.35
N THR A 63 2.76 13.84 -13.51
CA THR A 63 1.51 13.09 -13.66
C THR A 63 1.50 11.83 -12.79
N VAL A 64 2.61 11.11 -12.74
CA VAL A 64 2.76 9.91 -11.90
C VAL A 64 2.71 10.28 -10.42
N ALA A 65 3.35 11.38 -10.02
CA ALA A 65 3.29 11.88 -8.64
C ALA A 65 1.86 12.23 -8.23
N ASP A 66 1.09 12.90 -9.09
CA ASP A 66 -0.30 13.23 -8.83
C ASP A 66 -1.20 11.99 -8.75
N ALA A 67 -0.98 11.01 -9.64
CA ALA A 67 -1.68 9.73 -9.59
C ALA A 67 -1.39 8.98 -8.28
N ALA A 68 -0.12 8.88 -7.88
CA ALA A 68 0.29 8.22 -6.64
C ALA A 68 -0.34 8.88 -5.39
N ARG A 69 -0.41 10.21 -5.35
CA ARG A 69 -1.08 10.94 -4.26
C ARG A 69 -2.58 10.63 -4.20
N LYS A 70 -3.26 10.57 -5.35
CA LYS A 70 -4.68 10.20 -5.41
C LYS A 70 -4.90 8.75 -4.98
N CYS A 71 -4.02 7.83 -5.36
CA CYS A 71 -4.06 6.45 -4.85
C CYS A 71 -3.91 6.40 -3.32
N ALA A 72 -2.98 7.16 -2.75
CA ALA A 72 -2.81 7.24 -1.30
C ALA A 72 -4.07 7.78 -0.60
N ALA A 73 -4.70 8.83 -1.14
CA ALA A 73 -5.96 9.36 -0.61
C ALA A 73 -7.11 8.33 -0.67
N SER A 74 -7.23 7.59 -1.78
CA SER A 74 -8.22 6.51 -1.90
C SER A 74 -7.99 5.39 -0.89
N LEU A 75 -6.73 5.03 -0.63
CA LEU A 75 -6.37 4.02 0.37
C LEU A 75 -6.69 4.49 1.79
N GLN A 76 -6.45 5.76 2.11
CA GLN A 76 -6.85 6.38 3.38
C GLN A 76 -8.37 6.32 3.57
N ASN A 77 -9.15 6.69 2.55
CA ASN A 77 -10.61 6.61 2.60
C ASN A 77 -11.11 5.18 2.83
N PHE A 78 -10.45 4.19 2.21
CA PHE A 78 -10.76 2.78 2.42
C PHE A 78 -10.50 2.35 3.87
N ALA A 79 -9.37 2.73 4.46
CA ALA A 79 -9.08 2.48 5.88
C ALA A 79 -10.17 3.07 6.79
N SER A 80 -10.55 4.33 6.56
CA SER A 80 -11.61 5.00 7.33
C SER A 80 -13.00 4.37 7.16
N GLU A 81 -13.28 3.74 6.03
CA GLU A 81 -14.51 2.95 5.83
C GLU A 81 -14.46 1.63 6.62
N LEU A 82 -13.31 0.97 6.70
CA LEU A 82 -13.15 -0.24 7.51
C LEU A 82 -13.27 0.06 9.02
N GLU A 83 -12.62 1.13 9.49
CA GLU A 83 -12.70 1.58 10.89
C GLU A 83 -14.14 1.88 11.31
N ARG A 84 -14.92 2.53 10.44
CA ARG A 84 -16.35 2.78 10.68
C ARG A 84 -17.20 1.52 10.77
N ARG A 85 -16.78 0.42 10.14
CA ARG A 85 -17.48 -0.88 10.22
C ARG A 85 -17.14 -1.66 11.48
N ASP A 86 -15.92 -1.47 11.99
CA ASP A 86 -15.41 -2.15 13.19
C ASP A 86 -15.79 -1.41 14.49
N ALA A 87 -16.17 -0.13 14.38
CA ALA A 87 -16.64 0.64 15.53
C ALA A 87 -17.84 -0.05 16.21
N PRO A 88 -17.77 -0.33 17.53
CA PRO A 88 -18.90 -0.91 18.26
C PRO A 88 -20.08 0.06 18.18
N ARG A 89 -21.23 -0.49 17.81
CA ARG A 89 -22.49 0.25 17.67
C ARG A 89 -23.00 0.75 19.02
#